data_AF-A0AAU7A1B7-F1
#
_entry.id   AF-A0AAU7A1B7-F1
#
_cell.length_a   1.000
_cell.length_b   1.000
_cell.length_c   1.000
_cell.angle_alpha   90.00
_cell.angle_beta   90.00
_cell.angle_gamma   90.00
#
_symmetry.space_group_name_H-M   'P 1'
#
loop_
_entity.id
_entity.type
_entity.pdbx_description
1 polymer ?
#
loop_
_entity_poly.entity_id
_entity_poly.type
_entity_poly.pdbx_seq_one_letter_code
_entity_poly.pdbx_strand_id
1 'polypeptide(L)'
;MSDITDRAQQLLAGRIDAIQKLSERQAAAIGARESADAAERDAASAWTEATQAGWTAAELRKLSLTQPGARRGGRPKGSRNTKRSEQPIPVTMDNPSNE
;
A
#
# COMPACT_ATOMS: atom_id res chain seq x y z
N MET A 1 -15.55 32.29 36.81
CA MET A 1 -15.79 30.90 36.34
C MET A 1 -15.49 30.70 34.85
N SER A 2 -15.14 31.75 34.10
CA SER A 2 -14.95 31.67 32.64
C SER A 2 -13.59 31.11 32.21
N ASP A 3 -12.51 31.35 32.99
CA ASP A 3 -11.13 31.04 32.55
C ASP A 3 -10.85 29.56 32.27
N ILE A 4 -11.51 28.64 32.99
CA ILE A 4 -11.33 27.19 32.78
C ILE A 4 -12.03 26.77 31.49
N THR A 5 -13.25 27.27 31.27
CA THR A 5 -14.02 26.99 30.05
C THR A 5 -13.31 27.55 28.82
N ASP A 6 -12.78 28.77 28.90
CA ASP A 6 -12.06 29.41 27.79
C ASP A 6 -10.77 28.64 27.44
N ARG A 7 -10.01 28.19 28.45
CA ARG A 7 -8.83 27.34 28.23
C ARG A 7 -9.20 25.98 27.63
N ALA A 8 -10.28 25.36 28.08
CA ALA A 8 -10.75 24.10 27.53
C ALA A 8 -11.16 24.26 26.06
N GLN A 9 -11.83 25.36 25.71
CA GLN A 9 -12.20 25.70 24.33
C GLN A 9 -10.97 25.94 23.44
N GLN A 10 -9.97 26.68 23.93
CA GLN A 10 -8.73 26.92 23.19
C GLN A 10 -7.97 25.61 22.90
N LEU A 11 -7.88 24.72 23.89
CA LEU A 11 -7.26 23.40 23.70
C LEU A 11 -8.01 22.56 22.68
N LEU A 12 -9.35 22.58 22.71
CA LEU A 12 -10.17 21.88 21.74
C LEU A 12 -9.97 22.45 20.32
N ALA A 13 -10.00 23.78 20.18
CA ALA A 13 -9.78 24.46 18.90
C ALA A 13 -8.40 24.11 18.31
N GLY A 14 -7.34 24.14 19.12
CA GLY A 14 -6.00 23.77 18.67
C GLY A 14 -5.90 22.30 18.23
N ARG A 15 -6.60 21.38 18.91
CA ARG A 15 -6.67 19.97 18.51
C ARG A 15 -7.39 19.79 17.19
N ILE A 16 -8.50 20.49 16.99
CA ILE A 16 -9.27 20.44 15.73
C ILE A 16 -8.42 20.96 14.57
N ASP A 17 -7.76 22.10 14.73
CA ASP A 17 -6.87 22.68 13.71
C ASP A 17 -5.71 21.72 13.36
N ALA A 18 -5.11 21.08 14.36
CA ALA A 18 -4.05 20.10 14.12
C ALA A 18 -4.52 18.89 13.31
N ILE A 19 -5.72 18.36 13.59
CA ILE A 19 -6.31 17.23 12.85
C ILE A 19 -6.68 17.64 11.43
N GLN A 20 -7.24 18.84 11.24
CA GLN A 20 -7.55 19.37 9.90
C GLN A 20 -6.29 19.48 9.05
N LYS A 21 -5.24 20.12 9.59
CA LYS A 21 -3.93 20.20 8.91
C LYS A 21 -3.37 18.81 8.59
N LEU A 22 -3.42 17.87 9.53
CA LEU A 22 -2.93 16.52 9.28
C LEU A 22 -3.70 15.85 8.14
N SER A 23 -5.04 15.96 8.14
CA SER A 23 -5.90 15.39 7.10
C SER A 23 -5.58 15.96 5.73
N GLU A 24 -5.43 17.29 5.62
CA GLU A 24 -5.03 17.96 4.38
C GLU A 24 -3.66 17.48 3.88
N ARG A 25 -2.66 17.40 4.78
CA ARG A 25 -1.32 16.94 4.42
C ARG A 25 -1.32 15.46 4.02
N GLN A 26 -2.14 14.63 4.64
CA GLN A 26 -2.30 13.22 4.26
C GLN A 26 -2.94 13.09 2.88
N ALA A 27 -4.00 13.84 2.59
CA ALA A 27 -4.62 13.85 1.27
C ALA A 27 -3.63 14.29 0.19
N ALA A 28 -2.85 15.36 0.46
CA ALA A 28 -1.80 15.82 -0.46
C ALA A 28 -0.70 14.77 -0.66
N ALA A 29 -0.26 14.08 0.41
CA ALA A 29 0.73 13.03 0.32
C ALA A 29 0.24 11.81 -0.47
N ILE A 30 -1.03 11.44 -0.36
CA ILE A 30 -1.65 10.38 -1.15
C ILE A 30 -1.66 10.79 -2.63
N GLY A 31 -2.18 11.98 -2.95
CA GLY A 31 -2.22 12.47 -4.34
C GLY A 31 -0.84 12.58 -4.98
N ALA A 32 0.18 13.02 -4.22
CA ALA A 32 1.56 13.08 -4.71
C ALA A 32 2.17 11.69 -4.97
N ARG A 33 1.78 10.66 -4.19
CA ARG A 33 2.20 9.28 -4.45
C ARG A 33 1.52 8.73 -5.69
N GLU A 34 0.23 8.98 -5.85
CA GLU A 34 -0.53 8.56 -7.04
C GLU A 34 0.02 9.19 -8.32
N SER A 35 0.37 10.47 -8.29
CA SER A 35 0.97 11.15 -9.44
C SER A 35 2.38 10.65 -9.73
N ALA A 36 3.19 10.38 -8.71
CA ALA A 36 4.50 9.76 -8.88
C ALA A 36 4.40 8.35 -9.49
N ASP A 37 3.45 7.56 -9.01
CA ASP A 37 3.14 6.23 -9.53
C ASP A 37 2.69 6.28 -11.00
N ALA A 38 1.86 7.25 -11.37
CA ALA A 38 1.43 7.45 -12.75
C ALA A 38 2.61 7.84 -13.65
N ALA A 39 3.40 8.85 -13.24
CA ALA A 39 4.57 9.29 -13.98
C ALA A 39 5.60 8.18 -14.18
N GLU A 40 5.80 7.31 -13.18
CA GLU A 40 6.69 6.15 -13.29
C GLU A 40 6.18 5.13 -14.33
N ARG A 41 4.86 4.87 -14.38
CA ARG A 41 4.25 4.00 -15.40
C ARG A 41 4.39 4.59 -16.80
N ASP A 42 4.14 5.89 -16.95
CA ASP A 42 4.24 6.58 -18.24
C ASP A 42 5.68 6.55 -18.76
N ALA A 43 6.66 6.81 -17.89
CA ALA A 43 8.07 6.67 -18.22
C ALA A 43 8.44 5.25 -18.66
N ALA A 44 7.87 4.21 -18.02
CA ALA A 44 8.10 2.82 -18.39
C ALA A 44 7.48 2.46 -19.75
N SER A 45 6.29 3.01 -20.06
CA SER A 45 5.68 2.89 -21.40
C SER A 45 6.58 3.53 -22.46
N ALA A 46 6.99 4.79 -22.24
CA ALA A 46 7.85 5.53 -23.16
C ALA A 46 9.20 4.83 -23.40
N TRP A 47 9.80 4.24 -22.36
CA TRP A 47 11.02 3.45 -22.50
C TRP A 47 10.80 2.20 -23.38
N THR A 48 9.66 1.54 -23.21
CA THR A 48 9.27 0.36 -24.00
C THR A 48 9.06 0.74 -25.46
N GLU A 49 8.35 1.84 -25.72
CA GLU A 49 8.14 2.40 -27.06
C GLU A 49 9.47 2.77 -27.74
N ALA A 50 10.38 3.42 -27.02
CA ALA A 50 11.72 3.71 -27.52
C ALA A 50 12.48 2.43 -27.89
N THR A 51 12.39 1.40 -27.06
CA THR A 51 13.03 0.10 -27.32
C THR A 51 12.41 -0.58 -28.55
N GLN A 52 11.09 -0.52 -28.72
CA GLN A 52 10.39 -1.04 -29.90
C GLN A 52 10.74 -0.26 -31.18
N ALA A 53 11.00 1.04 -31.05
CA ALA A 53 11.51 1.88 -32.14
C ALA A 53 12.99 1.62 -32.49
N GLY A 54 13.64 0.67 -31.82
CA GLY A 54 15.00 0.22 -32.12
C GLY A 54 16.10 0.89 -31.29
N TRP A 55 15.75 1.75 -30.32
CA TRP A 55 16.74 2.34 -29.42
C TRP A 55 17.26 1.31 -28.42
N THR A 56 18.58 1.23 -28.28
CA THR A 56 19.18 0.41 -27.24
C THR A 56 19.23 1.15 -25.91
N ALA A 57 19.19 0.40 -24.80
CA ALA A 57 19.33 0.96 -23.46
C ALA A 57 20.65 1.74 -23.27
N ALA A 58 21.71 1.37 -23.98
CA ALA A 58 22.99 2.07 -23.94
C ALA A 58 22.91 3.45 -24.61
N GLU A 59 22.20 3.56 -25.73
CA GLU A 59 22.00 4.84 -26.43
C GLU A 59 21.12 5.79 -25.61
N LEU A 60 20.02 5.28 -25.04
CA LEU A 60 19.16 6.09 -24.17
C LEU A 60 19.93 6.62 -22.94
N ARG A 61 20.80 5.81 -22.34
CA ARG A 61 21.66 6.26 -21.23
C ARG A 61 22.69 7.31 -21.66
N LYS A 62 23.23 7.23 -22.88
CA LYS A 62 24.12 8.28 -23.42
C LYS A 62 23.38 9.62 -23.58
N LEU A 63 22.08 9.58 -23.81
CA LEU A 63 21.19 10.75 -23.82
C LEU A 63 20.76 11.19 -22.41
N SER A 64 21.38 10.65 -21.35
CA SER A 64 21.02 10.90 -19.94
C SER A 64 19.59 10.47 -19.57
N LEU A 65 18.95 9.61 -20.37
CA LEU A 65 17.67 9.01 -20.03
C LEU A 65 17.90 7.79 -19.14
N THR A 66 17.28 7.81 -17.97
CA THR A 66 17.39 6.71 -17.00
C THR A 66 16.23 5.76 -17.19
N GLN A 67 16.55 4.46 -17.22
CA GLN A 67 15.53 3.43 -17.23
C GLN A 67 14.70 3.51 -15.94
N PRO A 68 13.38 3.66 -16.03
CA PRO A 68 12.53 3.72 -14.85
C PRO A 68 12.67 2.44 -14.04
N GLY A 69 12.49 2.56 -12.72
CA GLY A 69 12.55 1.42 -11.82
C GLY A 69 11.58 0.35 -12.30
N ALA A 70 12.08 -0.83 -12.64
CA ALA A 70 11.21 -1.96 -12.87
C ALA A 70 10.51 -2.21 -11.54
N ARG A 71 9.24 -1.80 -11.40
CA ARG A 71 8.36 -2.35 -10.37
C ARG A 71 8.48 -3.85 -10.58
N ARG A 72 9.21 -4.52 -9.68
CA ARG A 72 9.17 -5.97 -9.57
C ARG A 72 7.72 -6.25 -9.24
N GLY A 73 6.90 -6.41 -10.27
CA GLY A 73 5.65 -7.12 -10.20
C GLY A 73 6.05 -8.46 -9.66
N GLY A 74 5.98 -8.59 -8.33
CA GLY A 74 6.17 -9.86 -7.67
C GLY A 74 5.23 -10.79 -8.40
N ARG A 75 5.79 -11.71 -9.17
CA ARG A 75 5.06 -12.81 -9.79
C ARG A 75 4.02 -13.24 -8.76
N PRO A 76 2.71 -13.28 -9.08
CA PRO A 76 1.71 -13.73 -8.13
C PRO A 76 2.21 -15.04 -7.54
N LYS A 77 2.51 -15.04 -6.24
CA LYS A 77 2.90 -16.26 -5.53
C LYS A 77 1.63 -17.09 -5.58
N GLY A 78 1.57 -18.02 -6.54
CA GLY A 78 0.40 -18.86 -6.76
C GLY A 78 -0.11 -19.36 -5.42
N SER A 79 -1.41 -19.16 -5.17
CA SER A 79 -2.08 -19.66 -3.98
C SER A 79 -1.83 -21.17 -3.90
N ARG A 80 -0.87 -21.56 -3.06
CA ARG A 80 -0.68 -22.96 -2.72
C ARG A 80 -1.78 -23.26 -1.72
N ASN A 81 -2.89 -23.75 -2.25
CA ASN A 81 -4.03 -24.22 -1.49
C ASN A 81 -3.58 -25.39 -0.61
N THR A 82 -3.09 -25.10 0.59
CA THR A 82 -2.79 -26.13 1.59
C THR A 82 -4.14 -26.65 2.05
N LYS A 83 -4.61 -27.75 1.44
CA LYS A 83 -5.68 -28.58 1.98
C LYS A 83 -5.21 -29.01 3.37
N ARG A 84 -5.73 -28.34 4.40
CA ARG A 84 -5.62 -28.78 5.79
C ARG A 84 -6.36 -30.11 5.82
N SER A 85 -5.59 -31.19 5.89
CA SER A 85 -6.08 -32.52 6.24
C SER A 85 -6.76 -32.41 7.59
N GLU A 86 -8.10 -32.43 7.54
CA GLU A 86 -8.98 -32.77 8.65
C GLU A 86 -8.44 -34.05 9.29
N GLN A 87 -7.78 -33.93 10.45
CA GLN A 87 -7.53 -35.11 11.27
C GLN A 87 -8.84 -35.44 11.98
N PRO A 88 -9.41 -36.65 11.83
CA PRO A 88 -10.59 -37.03 12.58
C PRO A 88 -10.20 -37.16 14.05
N ILE A 89 -10.80 -36.33 14.89
CA ILE A 89 -10.80 -36.50 16.34
C ILE A 89 -11.40 -37.88 16.66
N PRO A 90 -10.70 -38.80 17.35
CA PRO A 90 -11.30 -40.02 17.83
C PRO A 90 -12.32 -39.65 18.92
N VAL A 91 -13.61 -39.89 18.64
CA VAL A 91 -14.66 -39.88 19.66
C VAL A 91 -14.40 -41.08 20.56
N THR A 92 -13.82 -40.84 21.73
CA THR A 92 -13.86 -41.82 22.81
C THR A 92 -15.32 -41.98 23.22
N MET A 93 -15.92 -43.08 22.75
CA MET A 93 -17.16 -43.61 23.31
C MET A 93 -16.87 -44.03 24.75
N ASP A 94 -17.29 -43.20 25.70
CA ASP A 94 -17.48 -43.63 27.09
C ASP A 94 -18.98 -43.76 27.33
N ASN A 95 -19.44 -44.99 27.27
CA ASN A 95 -20.70 -45.48 27.84
C ASN A 95 -20.43 -46.96 28.12
N PRO A 96 -20.70 -47.53 29.30
CA PRO A 96 -22.00 -47.47 29.99
C PRO A 96 -21.84 -47.27 31.52
N SER A 97 -22.85 -46.96 32.32
CA SER A 97 -23.97 -47.84 32.63
C SER A 97 -24.96 -47.12 33.53
N ASN A 98 -26.21 -47.45 33.28
CA ASN A 98 -27.40 -47.20 34.07
C ASN A 98 -27.37 -48.03 35.36
N GLU A 99 -27.62 -47.41 36.52
CA GLU A 99 -28.43 -47.92 37.65
C GLU A 99 -28.72 -46.81 38.66
#